data_AF-A0A5B1RC30-F1
#
_entry.id   AF-A0A5B1RC30-F1
#
_cell.length_a   1.000
_cell.length_b   1.000
_cell.length_c   1.000
_cell.angle_alpha   90.00
_cell.angle_beta   90.00
_cell.angle_gamma   90.00
#
_symmetry.space_group_name_H-M   'P 1'
#
loop_
_entity.id
_entity.type
_entity.pdbx_description
1 polymer ?
#
loop_
_entity_poly.entity_id
_entity_poly.type
_entity_poly.pdbx_seq_one_letter_code
_entity_poly.pdbx_strand_id
1 'polypeptide(L)'
;MQLVFVQAWISPKSVRIISLAVLLATSQYLAFVSDAPRNYLLEPLKSTSRKTATWLSRHIPVPRLPAVKVPRWIRNLWRRPLQSHYETPEDEQRYWDTAARWSRCLAPSDARLGGRAPPAGRYLSNIPLVTAYVPRLLPLYREPVHIDEEAMEYDLPPDVYRKWHKMVYPTKRIPSVRHAERRIKNLSSRDRREISRIARMLPDEAVFRDSFVGTPMYRDIWTRWLDTKGPDIAIVFE
;
A
#
# COMPACT_ATOMS: atom_id res chain seq x y z
N MET A 1 22.54 -33.80 -0.12
CA MET A 1 22.25 -32.47 0.46
C MET A 1 20.80 -32.47 0.91
N GLN A 2 20.56 -32.47 2.22
CA GLN A 2 19.22 -32.43 2.81
C GLN A 2 19.06 -31.10 3.55
N LEU A 3 18.06 -30.32 3.16
CA LEU A 3 17.66 -29.09 3.83
C LEU A 3 16.85 -29.46 5.09
N VAL A 4 17.40 -29.16 6.26
CA VAL A 4 16.69 -29.29 7.55
C VAL A 4 15.89 -28.01 7.77
N PHE A 5 14.57 -28.09 7.62
CA PHE A 5 13.63 -27.03 8.02
C PHE A 5 13.43 -27.08 9.54
N VAL A 6 13.93 -26.06 10.25
CA VAL A 6 13.61 -25.85 11.67
C VAL A 6 12.28 -25.10 11.76
N GLN A 7 11.20 -25.86 11.90
CA GLN A 7 9.86 -25.32 12.12
C GLN A 7 9.70 -25.07 13.63
N ALA A 8 9.82 -23.82 14.07
CA ALA A 8 9.57 -23.45 15.46
C ALA A 8 8.07 -23.61 15.77
N TRP A 9 7.74 -24.61 16.59
CA TRP A 9 6.38 -24.87 17.05
C TRP A 9 5.92 -23.77 18.01
N ILE A 10 5.30 -22.72 17.49
CA ILE A 10 4.51 -21.80 18.31
C ILE A 10 3.21 -22.53 18.65
N SER A 11 3.09 -22.99 19.91
CA SER A 11 1.90 -23.68 20.40
C SER A 11 0.64 -22.86 20.09
N PRO A 12 -0.41 -23.48 19.52
CA PRO A 12 -1.65 -22.79 19.10
C PRO A 12 -2.37 -22.10 20.27
N LYS A 13 -2.08 -22.48 21.51
CA LYS A 13 -2.59 -21.80 22.70
C LYS A 13 -2.00 -20.39 22.86
N SER A 14 -0.75 -20.18 22.47
CA SER A 14 -0.03 -18.91 22.60
C SER A 14 -0.53 -17.85 21.61
N VAL A 15 -0.87 -18.28 20.38
CA VAL A 15 -1.43 -17.39 19.34
C VAL A 15 -2.80 -16.86 19.76
N ARG A 16 -3.63 -17.68 20.43
CA ARG A 16 -4.93 -17.25 20.95
C ARG A 16 -4.81 -16.20 22.05
N ILE A 17 -3.82 -16.33 22.92
CA ILE A 17 -3.59 -15.37 24.02
C ILE A 17 -3.13 -14.01 23.46
N ILE A 18 -2.22 -14.01 22.48
CA ILE A 18 -1.73 -12.77 21.85
C ILE A 18 -2.86 -12.07 21.08
N SER A 19 -3.68 -12.83 20.33
CA SER A 19 -4.80 -12.26 19.58
C SER A 19 -5.88 -11.66 20.49
N LEU A 20 -6.18 -12.31 21.63
CA LEU A 20 -7.09 -11.77 22.64
C LEU A 20 -6.56 -10.50 23.32
N ALA A 21 -5.26 -10.44 23.61
CA ALA A 21 -4.64 -9.27 24.22
C ALA A 21 -4.65 -8.05 23.27
N VAL A 22 -4.41 -8.28 21.97
CA VAL A 22 -4.48 -7.23 20.95
C VAL A 22 -5.93 -6.74 20.78
N LEU A 23 -6.91 -7.66 20.72
CA LEU A 23 -8.32 -7.30 20.63
C LEU A 23 -8.82 -6.49 21.82
N LEU A 24 -8.41 -6.86 23.05
CA LEU A 24 -8.75 -6.12 24.27
C LEU A 24 -8.11 -4.72 24.29
N ALA A 25 -6.86 -4.60 23.85
CA ALA A 25 -6.18 -3.31 23.76
C ALA A 25 -6.84 -2.39 22.71
N THR A 26 -7.23 -2.93 21.55
CA THR A 26 -7.93 -2.14 20.51
C THR A 26 -9.34 -1.73 20.93
N SER A 27 -10.04 -2.57 21.69
CA SER A 27 -11.39 -2.28 22.20
C SER A 27 -11.37 -1.15 23.22
N GLN A 28 -10.43 -1.17 24.18
CA GLN A 28 -10.27 -0.10 25.16
C GLN A 28 -9.87 1.23 24.50
N TYR A 29 -9.06 1.19 23.44
CA TYR A 29 -8.67 2.39 22.70
C TYR A 29 -9.86 3.02 21.95
N LEU A 30 -10.73 2.20 21.34
CA LEU A 30 -11.91 2.70 20.61
C LEU A 30 -12.97 3.28 21.54
N ALA A 31 -13.20 2.66 22.71
CA ALA A 31 -14.12 3.21 23.72
C ALA A 31 -13.64 4.57 24.25
N PHE A 32 -12.33 4.77 24.39
CA PHE A 32 -11.76 6.04 24.80
C PHE A 32 -11.92 7.14 23.72
N VAL A 33 -11.83 6.77 22.44
CA VAL A 33 -12.04 7.72 21.32
C VAL A 33 -13.51 8.09 21.15
N SER A 34 -14.46 7.21 21.52
CA SER A 34 -15.89 7.52 21.38
C SER A 34 -16.47 8.43 22.46
N ASP A 35 -15.82 8.51 23.63
CA ASP A 35 -16.28 9.34 24.77
C ASP A 35 -15.73 10.77 24.74
N ALA A 36 -14.98 11.14 23.69
CA ALA A 36 -14.53 12.51 23.49
C ALA A 36 -15.74 13.39 23.07
N PRO A 37 -16.05 14.49 23.79
CA PRO A 37 -17.22 15.32 23.51
C PRO A 37 -17.14 15.95 22.12
N ARG A 38 -18.15 15.67 21.29
CA ARG A 38 -18.33 16.09 19.89
C ARG A 38 -18.59 17.60 19.68
N ASN A 39 -18.04 18.49 20.52
CA ASN A 39 -18.33 19.94 20.45
C ASN A 39 -17.21 20.79 19.84
N TYR A 40 -16.26 20.20 19.11
CA TYR A 40 -15.22 20.96 18.42
C TYR A 40 -15.26 20.74 16.91
N LEU A 41 -16.38 21.10 16.29
CA LEU A 41 -16.39 21.34 14.86
C LEU A 41 -17.13 22.65 14.56
N LEU A 42 -16.35 23.54 13.94
CA LEU A 42 -16.72 24.69 13.11
C LEU A 42 -16.57 26.06 13.77
N GLU A 43 -15.34 26.59 13.73
CA GLU A 43 -15.14 27.98 13.29
C GLU A 43 -13.89 28.09 12.39
N PRO A 44 -13.94 28.89 11.31
CA PRO A 44 -12.82 29.11 10.42
C PRO A 44 -11.82 30.09 11.06
N LEU A 45 -10.63 29.58 11.40
CA LEU A 45 -9.51 30.36 11.92
C LEU A 45 -9.02 31.38 10.89
N LYS A 46 -9.57 32.60 10.94
CA LYS A 46 -8.90 33.80 10.45
C LYS A 46 -7.78 34.15 11.44
N SER A 47 -6.57 34.19 10.89
CA SER A 47 -5.41 34.97 11.32
C SER A 47 -5.64 35.89 12.53
N THR A 48 -4.96 35.62 13.64
CA THR A 48 -4.01 36.57 14.28
C THR A 48 -3.53 36.04 15.63
N SER A 49 -2.30 36.44 15.98
CA SER A 49 -1.78 36.56 17.36
C SER A 49 -1.12 35.33 18.01
N ARG A 50 0.21 35.40 18.12
CA ARG A 50 1.14 34.49 18.83
C ARG A 50 0.93 34.43 20.36
N LYS A 51 -0.22 34.82 20.90
CA LYS A 51 -0.46 34.90 22.36
C LYS A 51 -1.37 33.80 22.93
N THR A 52 -1.88 32.87 22.14
CA THR A 52 -2.80 31.81 22.61
C THR A 52 -2.13 30.46 22.92
N ALA A 53 -0.84 30.30 22.63
CA ALA A 53 -0.13 29.02 22.85
C ALA A 53 0.11 28.67 24.33
N THR A 54 -0.08 29.61 25.26
CA THR A 54 0.13 29.38 26.71
C THR A 54 -1.13 28.97 27.48
N TRP A 55 -2.33 29.06 26.89
CA TRP A 55 -3.57 28.76 27.63
C TRP A 55 -3.98 27.28 27.55
N LEU A 56 -3.70 26.57 26.46
CA LEU A 56 -4.07 25.16 26.30
C LEU A 56 -3.23 24.18 27.14
N SER A 57 -2.08 24.62 27.68
CA SER A 57 -1.21 23.74 28.48
C SER A 57 -1.63 23.59 29.96
N ARG A 58 -2.58 24.39 30.46
CA ARG A 58 -2.96 24.38 31.89
C ARG A 58 -4.23 23.60 32.23
N HIS A 59 -5.07 23.25 31.26
CA HIS A 59 -6.39 22.66 31.52
C HIS A 59 -6.67 21.32 30.83
N ILE A 60 -5.67 20.70 30.19
CA ILE A 60 -5.79 19.30 29.79
C ILE A 60 -5.19 18.47 30.93
N PRO A 61 -6.00 17.86 31.82
CA PRO A 61 -5.49 16.88 32.76
C PRO A 61 -4.94 15.72 31.92
N VAL A 62 -3.62 15.65 31.78
CA VAL A 62 -2.97 14.51 31.14
C VAL A 62 -3.38 13.29 31.97
N PRO A 63 -4.19 12.36 31.43
CA PRO A 63 -4.57 11.19 32.18
C PRO A 63 -3.27 10.48 32.51
N ARG A 64 -2.99 10.36 33.82
CA ARG A 64 -1.89 9.56 34.31
C ARG A 64 -2.20 8.13 33.89
N LEU A 65 -1.63 7.71 32.76
CA LEU A 65 -1.71 6.33 32.33
C LEU A 65 -1.29 5.47 33.53
N PRO A 66 -2.09 4.46 33.91
CA PRO A 66 -1.70 3.58 35.00
C PRO A 66 -0.30 3.07 34.69
N ALA A 67 0.59 3.12 35.68
CA ALA A 67 1.96 2.64 35.55
C ALA A 67 1.93 1.13 35.32
N VAL A 68 1.62 0.73 34.08
CA VAL A 68 1.67 -0.65 33.65
C VAL A 68 3.13 -1.03 33.75
N LYS A 69 3.44 -1.87 34.74
CA LYS A 69 4.77 -2.45 34.92
C LYS A 69 5.06 -3.29 33.69
N VAL A 70 5.68 -2.66 32.69
CA VAL A 70 6.06 -3.32 31.45
C VAL A 70 7.01 -4.45 31.86
N PRO A 71 6.68 -5.71 31.55
CA PRO A 71 7.50 -6.85 31.94
C PRO A 71 8.96 -6.66 31.52
N ARG A 72 9.91 -7.01 32.40
CA ARG A 72 11.35 -6.79 32.23
C ARG A 72 11.88 -7.34 30.89
N TRP A 73 11.26 -8.39 30.34
CA TRP A 73 11.64 -9.00 29.06
C TRP A 73 11.36 -8.09 27.85
N ILE A 74 10.34 -7.22 27.89
CA ILE A 74 10.06 -6.25 26.83
C ILE A 74 11.12 -5.17 26.81
N ARG A 75 11.58 -4.71 27.99
CA ARG A 75 12.62 -3.66 28.08
C ARG A 75 13.98 -4.11 27.52
N ASN A 76 14.24 -5.41 27.50
CA ASN A 76 15.47 -5.99 26.96
C ASN A 76 15.45 -6.18 25.44
N LEU A 77 14.26 -6.23 24.82
CA LEU A 77 14.13 -6.26 23.35
C LEU A 77 14.60 -4.95 22.70
N TRP A 78 14.50 -3.82 23.40
CA TRP A 78 14.93 -2.50 22.92
C TRP A 78 16.40 -2.16 23.26
N ARG A 79 17.13 -3.06 23.94
CA ARG A 79 18.57 -2.88 24.25
C ARG A 79 19.50 -3.63 23.31
N ARG A 80 18.99 -4.43 22.38
CA ARG A 80 19.82 -5.00 21.30
C ARG A 80 19.94 -3.96 20.20
N PRO A 81 21.15 -3.48 19.85
CA PRO A 81 21.33 -2.76 18.60
C PRO A 81 20.86 -3.67 17.47
N LEU A 82 19.93 -3.19 16.65
CA LEU A 82 19.21 -3.95 15.62
C LEU A 82 20.10 -4.47 14.48
N GLN A 83 21.42 -4.35 14.58
CA GLN A 83 22.36 -4.55 13.48
C GLN A 83 23.68 -5.19 13.92
N SER A 84 23.64 -6.16 14.83
CA SER A 84 24.71 -7.16 14.87
C SER A 84 24.30 -8.30 13.97
N HIS A 85 24.81 -8.33 12.74
CA HIS A 85 24.57 -9.43 11.81
C HIS A 85 25.19 -10.75 12.32
N TYR A 86 26.18 -10.65 13.23
CA TYR A 86 26.92 -11.76 13.81
C TYR A 86 26.46 -12.07 15.23
N GLU A 87 26.48 -13.36 15.61
CA GLU A 87 26.06 -13.83 16.94
C GLU A 87 27.09 -13.50 18.03
N THR A 88 28.38 -13.45 17.66
CA THR A 88 29.51 -13.15 18.54
C THR A 88 30.52 -12.24 17.83
N PRO A 89 31.32 -11.44 18.57
CA PRO A 89 32.38 -10.63 17.95
C PRO A 89 33.50 -11.50 17.32
N GLU A 90 33.70 -12.72 17.83
CA GLU A 90 34.65 -13.68 17.26
C GLU A 90 34.20 -14.15 15.87
N ASP A 91 32.90 -14.33 15.65
CA ASP A 91 32.36 -14.71 14.34
C ASP A 91 32.47 -13.58 13.31
N GLU A 92 32.30 -12.34 13.74
CA GLU A 92 32.57 -11.16 12.90
C GLU A 92 34.03 -11.12 12.47
N GLN A 93 34.97 -11.32 13.41
CA GLN A 93 36.40 -11.35 13.10
C GLN A 93 36.74 -12.49 12.12
N ARG A 94 36.18 -13.69 12.34
CA ARG A 94 36.36 -14.83 11.42
C ARG A 94 35.83 -14.53 10.02
N TYR A 95 34.70 -13.86 9.91
CA TYR A 95 34.16 -13.41 8.63
C TYR A 95 35.15 -12.48 7.92
N TRP A 96 35.64 -11.45 8.61
CA TRP A 96 36.60 -10.50 8.06
C TRP A 96 37.93 -11.17 7.66
N ASP A 97 38.44 -12.10 8.45
CA ASP A 97 39.66 -12.87 8.13
C ASP A 97 39.47 -13.76 6.89
N THR A 98 38.26 -14.29 6.70
CA THR A 98 37.92 -15.12 5.55
C THR A 98 37.76 -14.24 4.31
N ALA A 99 37.02 -13.13 4.42
CA ALA A 99 36.87 -12.14 3.35
C ALA A 99 38.23 -11.56 2.91
N ALA A 100 39.13 -11.25 3.85
CA ALA A 100 40.47 -10.76 3.56
C ALA A 100 41.36 -11.82 2.85
N ARG A 101 41.15 -13.11 3.13
CA ARG A 101 41.80 -14.20 2.40
C ARG A 101 41.28 -14.29 0.97
N TRP A 102 39.96 -14.29 0.79
CA TRP A 102 39.33 -14.32 -0.54
C TRP A 102 39.68 -13.09 -1.38
N SER A 103 39.71 -11.90 -0.78
CA SER A 103 40.15 -10.68 -1.46
C SER A 103 41.58 -10.80 -1.97
N ARG A 104 42.49 -11.41 -1.21
CA ARG A 104 43.88 -11.68 -1.65
C ARG A 104 43.95 -12.73 -2.75
N CYS A 105 43.10 -13.75 -2.71
CA CYS A 105 43.01 -14.77 -3.77
C CYS A 105 42.43 -14.22 -5.08
N LEU A 106 41.54 -13.22 -4.99
CA LEU A 106 40.91 -12.59 -6.16
C LEU A 106 41.68 -11.37 -6.68
N ALA A 107 42.61 -10.81 -5.90
CA ALA A 107 43.48 -9.71 -6.33
C ALA A 107 44.25 -9.98 -7.64
N PRO A 108 44.73 -11.20 -7.96
CA PRO A 108 45.36 -11.51 -9.25
C PRO A 108 44.38 -11.51 -10.44
N SER A 109 43.07 -11.67 -10.18
CA SER A 109 42.00 -11.62 -11.17
C SER A 109 41.33 -10.25 -11.25
N ASP A 110 41.87 -9.23 -10.56
CA ASP A 110 41.44 -7.86 -10.78
C ASP A 110 41.81 -7.48 -12.22
N ALA A 111 40.80 -7.33 -13.09
CA ALA A 111 40.96 -6.97 -14.49
C ALA A 111 41.70 -5.63 -14.70
N ARG A 112 41.97 -4.88 -13.62
CA ARG A 112 42.83 -3.69 -13.60
C ARG A 112 44.33 -4.03 -13.62
N LEU A 113 44.73 -5.17 -13.05
CA LEU A 113 46.10 -5.68 -12.99
C LEU A 113 46.18 -6.94 -13.85
N GLY A 114 45.93 -6.80 -15.16
CA GLY A 114 45.95 -7.94 -16.08
C GLY A 114 47.29 -8.69 -16.05
N GLY A 115 47.37 -9.76 -15.27
CA GLY A 115 48.26 -10.94 -15.36
C GLY A 115 49.78 -10.76 -15.48
N ARG A 116 50.32 -9.56 -15.60
CA ARG A 116 51.75 -9.30 -15.79
C ARG A 116 52.04 -7.88 -15.34
N ALA A 117 52.96 -7.70 -14.40
CA ALA A 117 53.66 -6.43 -14.28
C ALA A 117 54.27 -6.12 -15.67
N PRO A 118 53.88 -5.03 -16.35
CA PRO A 118 54.53 -4.68 -17.60
C PRO A 118 55.96 -4.25 -17.26
N PRO A 119 56.99 -4.67 -18.02
CA PRO A 119 58.24 -3.94 -18.00
C PRO A 119 57.95 -2.49 -18.38
N ALA A 120 58.60 -1.56 -17.67
CA ALA A 120 58.44 -0.12 -17.84
C ALA A 120 58.26 0.27 -19.32
N GLY A 121 57.07 0.75 -19.66
CA GLY A 121 56.79 1.30 -20.97
C GLY A 121 55.60 0.68 -21.68
N ARG A 122 54.52 1.45 -21.69
CA ARG A 122 53.45 1.42 -22.70
C ARG A 122 52.64 0.13 -22.79
N TYR A 123 51.53 0.07 -22.06
CA TYR A 123 50.23 -0.19 -22.67
C TYR A 123 49.18 0.58 -21.87
N LEU A 124 48.71 1.67 -22.47
CA LEU A 124 47.51 2.38 -22.04
C LEU A 124 46.36 1.40 -22.25
N SER A 125 45.93 0.71 -21.18
CA SER A 125 44.66 0.01 -21.20
C SER A 125 43.61 1.06 -21.56
N ASN A 126 43.05 0.92 -22.76
CA ASN A 126 42.11 1.88 -23.36
C ASN A 126 40.72 1.85 -22.67
N ILE A 127 40.70 1.40 -21.41
CA ILE A 127 39.54 1.40 -20.55
C ILE A 127 39.57 2.76 -19.87
N PRO A 128 38.63 3.67 -20.18
CA PRO A 128 38.59 4.97 -19.53
C PRO A 128 38.47 4.75 -18.03
N LEU A 129 39.48 5.22 -17.29
CA LEU A 129 39.43 5.24 -15.84
C LEU A 129 38.29 6.19 -15.46
N VAL A 130 37.15 5.63 -15.06
CA VAL A 130 36.01 6.41 -14.59
C VAL A 130 36.41 7.02 -13.24
N THR A 131 36.99 8.22 -13.28
CA THR A 131 37.48 8.97 -12.11
C THR A 131 36.35 9.44 -11.21
N ALA A 132 35.16 9.61 -11.78
CA ALA A 132 33.94 9.92 -11.06
C ALA A 132 32.78 9.16 -11.69
N TYR A 133 32.23 8.19 -10.95
CA TYR A 133 30.92 7.63 -11.25
C TYR A 133 29.90 8.52 -10.55
N VAL A 134 29.22 9.37 -11.30
CA VAL A 134 27.99 10.01 -10.82
C VAL A 134 26.89 8.96 -11.00
N PRO A 135 26.42 8.28 -9.95
CA PRO A 135 25.26 7.41 -10.10
C PRO A 135 24.15 8.27 -10.70
N ARG A 136 23.54 7.81 -11.81
CA ARG A 136 22.31 8.45 -12.30
C ARG A 136 21.40 8.55 -11.09
N LEU A 137 21.02 9.78 -10.73
CA LEU A 137 20.07 10.01 -9.67
C LEU A 137 18.89 9.12 -10.01
N LEU A 138 18.76 8.18 -9.11
CA LEU A 138 17.90 7.04 -9.09
C LEU A 138 16.51 7.71 -9.42
N PRO A 139 15.84 7.45 -10.58
CA PRO A 139 14.64 8.20 -11.02
C PRO A 139 13.69 8.40 -9.85
N LEU A 140 13.21 9.62 -9.60
CA LEU A 140 12.41 10.00 -8.44
C LEU A 140 11.33 8.94 -8.12
N TYR A 141 11.65 7.93 -7.29
CA TYR A 141 10.78 6.79 -6.96
C TYR A 141 9.56 7.15 -6.11
N ARG A 142 9.29 8.45 -5.99
CA ARG A 142 8.30 9.01 -5.09
C ARG A 142 7.42 10.03 -5.77
N GLU A 143 7.66 10.37 -7.04
CA GLU A 143 6.62 11.05 -7.79
C GLU A 143 5.54 10.02 -8.09
N PRO A 144 4.32 10.19 -7.57
CA PRO A 144 3.23 9.31 -7.94
C PRO A 144 3.10 9.43 -9.45
N VAL A 145 3.40 8.34 -10.16
CA VAL A 145 3.06 8.24 -11.57
C VAL A 145 1.58 8.55 -11.63
N HIS A 146 1.22 9.66 -12.27
CA HIS A 146 -0.16 9.95 -12.56
C HIS A 146 -0.60 8.90 -13.57
N ILE A 147 -1.05 7.75 -13.05
CA ILE A 147 -1.66 6.72 -13.86
C ILE A 147 -2.93 7.39 -14.35
N ASP A 148 -2.93 7.75 -15.64
CA ASP A 148 -4.13 8.19 -16.29
C ASP A 148 -5.14 7.06 -16.17
N GLU A 149 -6.07 7.25 -15.25
CA GLU A 149 -7.10 6.28 -14.96
C GLU A 149 -7.94 6.01 -16.22
N GLU A 150 -8.00 6.94 -17.17
CA GLU A 150 -8.74 6.77 -18.43
C GLU A 150 -8.01 5.82 -19.39
N ALA A 151 -6.68 5.77 -19.33
CA ALA A 151 -5.85 4.94 -20.22
C ALA A 151 -5.89 3.44 -19.90
N MET A 152 -6.28 3.05 -18.67
CA MET A 152 -6.41 1.65 -18.29
C MET A 152 -7.76 1.07 -18.72
N GLU A 153 -7.74 0.16 -19.70
CA GLU A 153 -8.93 -0.61 -20.09
C GLU A 153 -9.48 -1.38 -18.89
N TYR A 154 -10.79 -1.25 -18.66
CA TYR A 154 -11.48 -1.93 -17.57
C TYR A 154 -12.41 -3.00 -18.13
N ASP A 155 -12.16 -4.24 -17.73
CA ASP A 155 -12.98 -5.39 -18.10
C ASP A 155 -14.19 -5.47 -17.18
N LEU A 156 -15.39 -5.27 -17.75
CA LEU A 156 -16.65 -5.38 -17.03
C LEU A 156 -17.30 -6.74 -17.32
N PRO A 157 -17.50 -7.61 -16.31
CA PRO A 157 -18.18 -8.87 -16.50
C PRO A 157 -19.66 -8.66 -16.91
N PRO A 158 -20.23 -9.49 -17.80
CA PRO A 158 -21.63 -9.37 -18.23
C PRO A 158 -22.64 -9.46 -17.10
N ASP A 159 -22.38 -10.25 -16.06
CA ASP A 159 -23.29 -10.40 -14.92
C ASP A 159 -23.34 -9.16 -14.04
N VAL A 160 -22.21 -8.46 -13.88
CA VAL A 160 -22.13 -7.17 -13.18
C VAL A 160 -22.97 -6.12 -13.92
N TYR A 161 -22.90 -6.10 -15.26
CA TYR A 161 -23.73 -5.22 -16.08
C TYR A 161 -25.23 -5.54 -15.93
N ARG A 162 -25.61 -6.82 -15.95
CA ARG A 162 -27.02 -7.23 -15.75
C ARG A 162 -27.54 -6.83 -14.38
N LYS A 163 -26.72 -6.99 -13.34
CA LYS A 163 -27.02 -6.57 -11.97
C LYS A 163 -27.25 -5.06 -11.89
N TRP A 164 -26.28 -4.28 -12.39
CA TRP A 164 -26.40 -2.82 -12.48
C TRP A 164 -27.66 -2.39 -13.23
N HIS A 165 -27.95 -3.03 -14.38
CA HIS A 165 -29.13 -2.71 -15.17
C HIS A 165 -30.43 -2.96 -14.39
N LYS A 166 -30.52 -4.05 -13.61
CA LYS A 166 -31.68 -4.31 -12.74
C LYS A 166 -31.81 -3.27 -11.63
N MET A 167 -30.70 -2.79 -11.08
CA MET A 167 -30.69 -1.75 -10.03
C MET A 167 -31.12 -0.37 -10.57
N VAL A 168 -30.60 0.04 -11.73
CA VAL A 168 -30.84 1.37 -12.32
C VAL A 168 -32.16 1.44 -13.08
N TYR A 169 -32.57 0.35 -13.73
CA TYR A 169 -33.78 0.28 -14.54
C TYR A 169 -34.68 -0.90 -14.11
N PRO A 170 -35.24 -0.86 -12.89
CA PRO A 170 -35.97 -2.00 -12.33
C PRO A 170 -37.22 -2.39 -13.12
N THR A 171 -37.84 -1.45 -13.83
CA THR A 171 -39.04 -1.69 -14.66
C THR A 171 -38.72 -2.30 -16.02
N LYS A 172 -37.45 -2.25 -16.46
CA LYS A 172 -37.04 -2.77 -17.78
C LYS A 172 -36.64 -4.24 -17.66
N ARG A 173 -36.94 -5.01 -18.70
CA ARG A 173 -36.53 -6.42 -18.81
C ARG A 173 -35.00 -6.52 -18.69
N ILE A 174 -34.53 -7.42 -17.84
CA ILE A 174 -33.08 -7.67 -17.66
C ILE A 174 -32.51 -8.18 -18.99
N PRO A 175 -31.40 -7.59 -19.50
CA PRO A 175 -30.79 -8.03 -20.74
C PRO A 175 -30.25 -9.46 -20.62
N SER A 176 -30.27 -10.19 -21.74
CA SER A 176 -29.57 -11.48 -21.81
C SER A 176 -28.05 -11.27 -21.75
N VAL A 177 -27.30 -12.30 -21.37
CA VAL A 177 -25.83 -12.25 -21.26
C VAL A 177 -25.20 -11.79 -22.59
N ARG A 178 -25.61 -12.37 -23.72
CA ARG A 178 -25.14 -11.95 -25.07
C ARG A 178 -25.47 -10.49 -25.39
N HIS A 179 -26.62 -9.98 -24.93
CA HIS A 179 -26.97 -8.57 -25.15
C HIS A 179 -26.15 -7.65 -24.25
N ALA A 180 -25.88 -8.05 -23.01
CA ALA A 180 -25.00 -7.34 -22.10
C ALA A 180 -23.59 -7.22 -22.67
N GLU A 181 -22.99 -8.32 -23.16
CA GLU A 181 -21.68 -8.31 -23.82
C GLU A 181 -21.60 -7.32 -24.98
N ARG A 182 -22.62 -7.29 -25.84
CA ARG A 182 -22.69 -6.32 -26.96
C ARG A 182 -22.77 -4.88 -26.45
N ARG A 183 -23.55 -4.62 -25.40
CA ARG A 183 -23.68 -3.28 -24.82
C ARG A 183 -22.38 -2.83 -24.17
N ILE A 184 -21.66 -3.72 -23.48
CA ILE A 184 -20.40 -3.41 -22.79
C ILE A 184 -19.32 -2.95 -23.76
N LYS A 185 -19.27 -3.52 -24.98
CA LYS A 185 -18.33 -3.10 -26.03
C LYS A 185 -18.49 -1.62 -26.42
N ASN A 186 -19.69 -1.07 -26.31
CA ASN A 186 -19.98 0.32 -26.67
C ASN A 186 -19.79 1.29 -25.49
N LEU A 187 -19.37 0.81 -24.32
CA LEU A 187 -19.14 1.63 -23.13
C LEU A 187 -17.67 2.00 -23.00
N SER A 188 -17.41 3.24 -22.60
CA SER A 188 -16.08 3.71 -22.23
C SER A 188 -15.54 2.96 -20.99
N SER A 189 -14.21 2.90 -20.83
CA SER A 189 -13.56 2.33 -19.63
C SER A 189 -14.08 2.98 -18.35
N ARG A 190 -14.31 4.30 -18.39
CA ARG A 190 -14.85 5.11 -17.31
C ARG A 190 -16.27 4.70 -16.92
N ASP A 191 -17.16 4.48 -17.90
CA ASP A 191 -18.52 4.00 -17.64
C ASP A 191 -18.52 2.58 -17.06
N ARG A 192 -17.66 1.71 -17.59
CA ARG A 192 -17.54 0.33 -17.11
C ARG A 192 -17.14 0.29 -15.64
N ARG A 193 -16.22 1.16 -15.20
CA ARG A 193 -15.84 1.30 -13.79
C ARG A 193 -16.99 1.79 -12.94
N GLU A 194 -17.70 2.82 -13.40
CA GLU A 194 -18.80 3.38 -12.64
C GLU A 194 -19.96 2.39 -12.49
N ILE A 195 -20.26 1.65 -13.55
CA ILE A 195 -21.22 0.53 -13.52
C ILE A 195 -20.80 -0.51 -12.49
N SER A 196 -19.52 -0.90 -12.48
CA SER A 196 -18.97 -1.83 -11.48
C SER A 196 -19.08 -1.27 -10.06
N ARG A 197 -18.79 0.02 -9.87
CA ARG A 197 -18.92 0.72 -8.58
C ARG A 197 -20.34 0.66 -8.04
N ILE A 198 -21.33 1.03 -8.87
CA ILE A 198 -22.74 1.01 -8.49
C ILE A 198 -23.21 -0.44 -8.24
N ALA A 199 -22.82 -1.38 -9.08
CA ALA A 199 -23.17 -2.79 -8.92
C ALA A 199 -22.65 -3.39 -7.60
N ARG A 200 -21.54 -2.89 -7.05
CA ARG A 200 -20.97 -3.33 -5.77
C ARG A 200 -21.70 -2.76 -4.54
N MET A 201 -22.56 -1.77 -4.70
CA MET A 201 -23.28 -1.15 -3.57
C MET A 201 -24.30 -2.09 -2.91
N LEU A 202 -24.76 -3.12 -3.62
CA LEU A 202 -25.62 -4.17 -3.08
C LEU A 202 -25.00 -5.54 -3.31
N PRO A 203 -25.28 -6.54 -2.46
CA PRO A 203 -24.90 -7.92 -2.74
C PRO A 203 -25.82 -8.53 -3.82
N ASP A 204 -25.35 -9.57 -4.51
CA ASP A 204 -26.06 -10.19 -5.64
C ASP A 204 -27.41 -10.78 -5.18
N GLU A 205 -27.46 -11.34 -3.98
CA GLU A 205 -28.65 -11.95 -3.39
C GLU A 205 -29.75 -10.92 -3.16
N ALA A 206 -29.39 -9.69 -2.81
CA ALA A 206 -30.38 -8.62 -2.60
C ALA A 206 -31.00 -8.15 -3.92
N VAL A 207 -30.20 -8.12 -5.00
CA VAL A 207 -30.64 -7.62 -6.31
C VAL A 207 -31.45 -8.67 -7.06
N PHE A 208 -31.02 -9.94 -7.04
CA PHE A 208 -31.64 -10.98 -7.85
C PHE A 208 -32.83 -11.69 -7.20
N ARG A 209 -33.12 -11.46 -5.92
CA ARG A 209 -34.38 -11.92 -5.31
C ARG A 209 -35.60 -11.31 -6.00
N ASP A 210 -36.70 -12.06 -6.02
CA ASP A 210 -37.99 -11.64 -6.60
C ASP A 210 -38.60 -10.45 -5.84
N SER A 211 -38.21 -10.24 -4.58
CA SER A 211 -38.66 -9.13 -3.74
C SER A 211 -37.87 -7.83 -3.95
N PHE A 212 -36.94 -7.76 -4.90
CA PHE A 212 -36.16 -6.55 -5.12
C PHE A 212 -37.06 -5.41 -5.65
N VAL A 213 -37.41 -4.48 -4.77
CA VAL A 213 -38.03 -3.21 -5.14
C VAL A 213 -36.91 -2.24 -5.51
N GLY A 214 -36.78 -1.94 -6.80
CA GLY A 214 -35.76 -1.01 -7.26
C GLY A 214 -35.98 0.38 -6.66
N THR A 215 -34.98 0.88 -5.95
CA THR A 215 -34.98 2.25 -5.43
C THR A 215 -34.53 3.22 -6.51
N PRO A 216 -35.16 4.40 -6.63
CA PRO A 216 -34.76 5.42 -7.62
C PRO A 216 -33.34 5.95 -7.36
N MET A 217 -32.81 5.77 -6.15
CA MET A 217 -31.47 6.19 -5.74
C MET A 217 -30.35 5.76 -6.71
N TYR A 218 -30.35 4.52 -7.20
CA TYR A 218 -29.29 4.06 -8.11
C TYR A 218 -29.39 4.70 -9.49
N ARG A 219 -30.63 4.99 -9.92
CA ARG A 219 -30.88 5.75 -11.14
C ARG A 219 -30.36 7.17 -11.00
N ASP A 220 -30.59 7.82 -9.87
CA ASP A 220 -30.13 9.19 -9.63
C ASP A 220 -28.59 9.26 -9.58
N ILE A 221 -27.92 8.28 -8.96
CA ILE A 221 -26.45 8.17 -8.97
C ILE A 221 -25.93 8.05 -10.40
N TRP A 222 -26.55 7.17 -11.21
CA TRP A 222 -26.15 6.97 -12.60
C TRP A 222 -26.42 8.21 -13.47
N THR A 223 -27.57 8.86 -13.31
CA THR A 223 -27.90 10.10 -14.03
C THR A 223 -26.92 11.22 -13.68
N ARG A 224 -26.63 11.42 -12.39
CA ARG A 224 -25.65 12.42 -11.94
C ARG A 224 -24.26 12.14 -12.50
N TRP A 225 -23.87 10.87 -12.61
CA TRP A 225 -22.62 10.50 -13.25
C TRP A 225 -22.59 10.91 -14.73
N LEU A 226 -23.64 10.58 -15.49
CA LEU A 226 -23.76 10.98 -16.89
C LEU A 226 -23.71 12.51 -17.06
N ASP A 227 -24.39 13.25 -16.19
CA ASP A 227 -24.39 14.72 -16.20
C ASP A 227 -22.99 15.29 -15.91
N THR A 228 -22.23 14.66 -14.99
CA THR A 228 -20.89 15.11 -14.60
C THR A 228 -19.81 14.72 -15.60
N LYS A 229 -19.95 13.56 -16.25
CA LYS A 229 -19.02 13.07 -17.26
C LYS A 229 -19.02 13.97 -18.49
N GLY A 230 -20.16 14.54 -18.84
CA GLY A 230 -20.35 15.28 -20.08
C GLY A 230 -20.52 14.34 -21.29
N PRO A 231 -20.81 14.89 -22.47
CA PRO A 231 -20.99 14.11 -23.68
C PRO A 231 -19.68 13.41 -24.08
N ASP A 232 -19.77 12.14 -24.46
CA ASP A 232 -18.64 11.41 -25.04
C ASP A 232 -18.28 12.03 -26.39
N ILE A 233 -17.15 12.74 -26.44
CA ILE A 233 -16.63 13.33 -27.69
C ILE A 233 -15.98 12.21 -28.48
N ALA A 234 -16.71 11.64 -29.44
CA ALA A 234 -16.14 10.76 -30.44
C ALA A 234 -15.46 11.60 -31.53
N ILE A 235 -14.13 11.62 -31.55
CA ILE A 235 -13.38 12.20 -32.68
C ILE A 235 -13.40 11.18 -33.81
N VAL A 236 -14.28 11.39 -34.79
CA VAL A 236 -14.31 10.62 -36.03
C VAL A 236 -13.35 11.28 -37.01
N PHE A 237 -12.29 10.58 -37.40
CA PHE A 237 -11.43 11.02 -38.51
C PHE A 237 -12.09 10.56 -39.81
N GLU A 238 -12.50 11.50 -40.65
CA GLU A 238 -12.95 11.28 -42.04
C GLU A 238 -11.75 11.23 -43.00
#